data_AF-A0A5C9A7M0-F1
#
_entry.id   AF-A0A5C9A7M0-F1
#
_cell.length_a   1.000
_cell.length_b   1.000
_cell.length_c   1.000
_cell.angle_alpha   90.00
_cell.angle_beta   90.00
_cell.angle_gamma   90.00
#
_symmetry.space_group_name_H-M   'P 1'
#
loop_
_entity.id
_entity.type
_entity.pdbx_description
1 polymer ?
#
loop_
_entity_poly.entity_id
_entity_poly.type
_entity_poly.pdbx_seq_one_letter_code
_entity_poly.pdbx_strand_id
1 'polypeptide(L)'
;MKVLKIVPAIFGVTGLLMLAGATALFLNTRDFIATAAVTEGKVTELVRSRSSDSDTYRPVVVFTTAAGRSVEFTSSSGSNPPSFHRGETVTVLYQPDTPEQARIGSFFSLWGLPMIVGGMGLVFSLVGWGIIASQVLRKRRNQHLRQHGLPVSAEITSVDLDTSFKQNGRSPYRIHAQWQDPGSRKVYVFSSDAIWYDPSDYVAIDEITVYVQRGNPSRYHMDTSFLPPMGDT
;
A
#
# COMPACT_ATOMS: atom_id res chain seq x y z
N MET A 1 15.53 -16.42 -1.30
CA MET A 1 15.30 -15.13 -0.57
C MET A 1 14.95 -13.89 -1.43
N LYS A 2 15.19 -13.88 -2.76
CA LYS A 2 14.96 -12.68 -3.62
C LYS A 2 13.50 -12.24 -3.71
N VAL A 3 12.57 -13.20 -3.77
CA VAL A 3 11.12 -12.94 -3.88
C VAL A 3 10.61 -12.05 -2.74
N LEU A 4 11.12 -12.23 -1.51
CA LEU A 4 10.69 -11.46 -0.33
C LEU A 4 11.07 -9.98 -0.39
N LYS A 5 12.12 -9.63 -1.14
CA LYS A 5 12.56 -8.25 -1.36
C LYS A 5 11.87 -7.62 -2.58
N ILE A 6 11.46 -8.44 -3.54
CA ILE A 6 10.83 -7.99 -4.79
C ILE A 6 9.36 -7.59 -4.56
N VAL A 7 8.61 -8.33 -3.74
CA VAL A 7 7.18 -8.06 -3.53
C VAL A 7 6.92 -6.64 -3.01
N PRO A 8 7.53 -6.15 -1.91
CA PRO A 8 7.29 -4.79 -1.45
C PRO A 8 7.67 -3.71 -2.48
N ALA A 9 8.71 -3.98 -3.28
CA ALA A 9 9.13 -3.07 -4.34
C ALA A 9 8.11 -3.01 -5.48
N ILE A 10 7.55 -4.14 -5.89
CA ILE A 10 6.46 -4.17 -6.90
C ILE A 10 5.26 -3.36 -6.40
N PHE A 11 4.81 -3.58 -5.16
CA PHE A 11 3.70 -2.82 -4.58
C PHE A 11 3.99 -1.31 -4.56
N GLY A 12 5.20 -0.91 -4.15
CA GLY A 12 5.62 0.49 -4.12
C GLY A 12 5.67 1.13 -5.51
N VAL A 13 6.21 0.43 -6.51
CA VAL A 13 6.29 0.92 -7.90
C VAL A 13 4.91 1.00 -8.54
N THR A 14 4.09 -0.04 -8.41
CA THR A 14 2.71 -0.04 -8.92
C THR A 14 1.91 1.11 -8.29
N GLY A 15 2.04 1.33 -6.98
CA GLY A 15 1.42 2.45 -6.30
C GLY A 15 1.82 3.81 -6.88
N LEU A 16 3.11 4.02 -7.14
CA LEU A 16 3.62 5.26 -7.76
C LEU A 16 3.09 5.47 -9.18
N LEU A 17 3.02 4.40 -9.99
CA LEU A 17 2.46 4.47 -11.33
C LEU A 17 0.97 4.84 -11.31
N MET A 18 0.21 4.27 -10.38
CA MET A 18 -1.20 4.62 -10.19
C MET A 18 -1.36 6.07 -9.74
N LEU A 19 -0.53 6.55 -8.81
CA LEU A 19 -0.54 7.95 -8.39
C LEU A 19 -0.22 8.90 -9.56
N ALA A 20 0.78 8.59 -10.37
CA ALA A 20 1.10 9.37 -11.57
C ALA A 20 -0.08 9.40 -12.56
N GLY A 21 -0.73 8.25 -12.79
CA GLY A 21 -1.95 8.17 -13.61
C GLY A 21 -3.10 9.00 -13.03
N ALA A 22 -3.32 8.93 -11.71
CA ALA A 22 -4.34 9.73 -11.03
C ALA A 22 -4.05 11.24 -11.14
N THR A 23 -2.78 11.66 -11.01
CA THR A 23 -2.37 13.05 -11.21
C THR A 23 -2.63 13.49 -12.65
N ALA A 24 -2.30 12.67 -13.65
CA ALA A 24 -2.57 13.00 -15.05
C ALA A 24 -4.08 13.14 -15.32
N LEU A 25 -4.90 12.24 -14.80
CA LEU A 25 -6.36 12.33 -14.89
C LEU A 25 -6.90 13.58 -14.17
N PHE A 26 -6.37 13.90 -13.00
CA PHE A 26 -6.74 15.10 -12.25
C PHE A 26 -6.42 16.38 -13.03
N LEU A 27 -5.23 16.49 -13.61
CA LEU A 27 -4.83 17.63 -14.43
C LEU A 27 -5.70 17.75 -15.69
N ASN A 28 -5.96 16.64 -16.39
CA ASN A 28 -6.84 16.63 -17.55
C ASN A 28 -8.27 17.11 -17.20
N THR A 29 -8.85 16.61 -16.11
CA THR A 29 -10.18 17.05 -15.65
C THR A 29 -10.16 18.51 -15.23
N ARG A 30 -9.12 18.98 -14.56
CA ARG A 30 -8.97 20.38 -14.16
C ARG A 30 -8.91 21.30 -15.38
N ASP A 31 -8.09 20.98 -16.37
CA ASP A 31 -7.95 21.78 -17.59
C ASP A 31 -9.26 21.78 -18.39
N PHE A 32 -9.94 20.63 -18.47
CA PHE A 32 -11.27 20.53 -19.06
C PHE A 32 -12.28 21.47 -18.38
N ILE A 33 -12.35 21.46 -17.04
CA ILE A 33 -13.28 22.33 -16.30
C ILE A 33 -12.94 23.81 -16.50
N ALA A 34 -11.67 24.16 -16.62
CA ALA A 34 -11.22 25.54 -16.77
C ALA A 34 -11.64 26.18 -18.10
N THR A 35 -11.78 25.39 -19.18
CA THR A 35 -12.18 25.87 -20.51
C THR A 35 -13.60 25.51 -20.90
N ALA A 36 -14.31 24.71 -20.09
CA ALA A 36 -15.66 24.27 -20.40
C ALA A 36 -16.72 25.37 -20.18
N ALA A 37 -17.67 25.43 -21.10
CA ALA A 37 -18.93 26.14 -20.90
C ALA A 37 -19.91 25.26 -20.12
N VAL A 38 -20.75 25.90 -19.30
CA VAL A 38 -21.73 25.23 -18.43
C VAL A 38 -23.14 25.48 -18.97
N THR A 39 -23.95 24.43 -19.03
CA THR A 39 -25.37 24.49 -19.42
C THR A 39 -26.19 23.40 -18.72
N GLU A 40 -27.51 23.46 -18.84
CA GLU A 40 -28.39 22.39 -18.38
C GLU A 40 -28.69 21.41 -19.52
N GLY A 41 -28.66 20.12 -19.20
CA GLY A 41 -29.04 19.03 -20.09
C GLY A 41 -30.07 18.12 -19.45
N LYS A 42 -30.77 17.33 -20.27
CA LYS A 42 -31.78 16.37 -19.81
C LYS A 42 -31.37 14.95 -20.18
N VAL A 43 -31.47 14.04 -19.21
CA VAL A 43 -31.23 12.61 -19.44
C VAL A 43 -32.40 12.04 -20.25
N THR A 44 -32.15 11.63 -21.48
CA THR A 44 -33.18 11.10 -22.39
C THR A 44 -33.29 9.59 -22.33
N GLU A 45 -32.17 8.90 -22.07
CA GLU A 45 -32.08 7.44 -22.05
C GLU A 45 -30.97 6.96 -21.10
N LEU A 46 -31.08 5.70 -20.65
CA LEU A 46 -30.03 4.97 -19.94
C LEU A 46 -29.64 3.76 -20.77
N VAL A 47 -28.49 3.82 -21.43
CA VAL A 47 -27.99 2.72 -22.25
C VAL A 47 -27.33 1.69 -21.34
N ARG A 48 -27.82 0.45 -21.41
CA ARG A 48 -27.24 -0.69 -20.70
C ARG A 48 -25.99 -1.17 -21.43
N SER A 49 -24.85 -1.13 -20.75
CA SER A 49 -23.59 -1.73 -21.19
C SER A 49 -23.37 -3.04 -20.43
N ARG A 50 -23.46 -4.17 -21.13
CA ARG A 50 -23.28 -5.51 -20.56
C ARG A 50 -21.83 -5.97 -20.70
N SER A 51 -21.24 -6.41 -19.59
CA SER A 51 -19.99 -7.18 -19.55
C SER A 51 -20.27 -8.57 -18.98
N SER A 52 -19.32 -9.51 -19.13
CA SER A 52 -19.44 -10.90 -18.63
C SER A 52 -19.81 -10.99 -17.15
N ASP A 53 -19.35 -10.02 -16.34
CA ASP A 53 -19.47 -10.06 -14.88
C ASP A 53 -20.34 -8.93 -14.30
N SER A 54 -20.73 -7.92 -15.09
CA SER A 54 -21.54 -6.80 -14.59
C SER A 54 -22.29 -6.06 -15.69
N ASP A 55 -23.52 -5.66 -15.40
CA ASP A 55 -24.24 -4.65 -16.17
C ASP A 55 -23.97 -3.26 -15.59
N THR A 56 -23.77 -2.26 -16.44
CA THR A 56 -23.69 -0.84 -16.06
C THR A 56 -24.65 -0.02 -16.92
N TYR A 57 -25.17 1.07 -16.37
CA TYR A 57 -26.07 1.98 -17.08
C TYR A 57 -25.39 3.32 -17.31
N ARG A 58 -25.33 3.75 -18.58
CA ARG A 58 -24.74 5.02 -19.00
C ARG A 58 -25.85 5.98 -19.42
N PRO A 59 -25.97 7.17 -18.81
CA PRO A 59 -26.95 8.15 -19.23
C PRO A 59 -26.58 8.76 -20.58
N VAL A 60 -27.60 8.88 -21.43
CA VAL A 60 -27.59 9.70 -22.64
C VAL A 60 -28.23 11.04 -22.30
N VAL A 61 -27.52 12.12 -22.57
CA VAL A 61 -27.92 13.47 -22.18
C VAL A 61 -28.00 14.34 -23.43
N VAL A 62 -29.11 15.06 -23.55
CA VAL A 62 -29.32 16.06 -24.60
C VAL A 62 -29.26 17.45 -23.96
N PHE A 63 -28.49 18.34 -24.55
CA PHE A 63 -28.36 19.73 -24.10
C PHE A 63 -28.26 20.69 -25.28
N THR A 64 -28.51 21.98 -25.00
CA THR A 64 -28.40 23.05 -26.01
C THR A 64 -27.16 23.89 -25.72
N THR A 65 -26.30 24.05 -26.73
CA THR A 65 -25.12 24.92 -26.69
C THR A 65 -25.51 26.41 -26.69
N ALA A 66 -24.58 27.29 -26.33
CA ALA A 66 -24.80 28.75 -26.38
C ALA A 66 -25.12 29.25 -27.80
N ALA A 67 -24.68 28.54 -28.83
CA ALA A 67 -25.00 28.83 -30.24
C ALA A 67 -26.37 28.30 -30.69
N GLY A 68 -27.18 27.72 -29.79
CA GLY A 68 -28.50 27.18 -30.09
C GLY A 68 -28.50 25.79 -30.72
N ARG A 69 -27.32 25.15 -30.90
CA ARG A 69 -27.20 23.78 -31.42
C ARG A 69 -27.54 22.77 -30.33
N SER A 70 -28.47 21.86 -30.61
CA SER A 70 -28.77 20.69 -29.77
C SER A 70 -27.69 19.62 -29.97
N VAL A 71 -27.17 19.08 -28.87
CA VAL A 71 -26.12 18.04 -28.85
C VAL A 71 -26.55 16.92 -27.93
N GLU A 72 -26.37 15.69 -28.40
CA GLU A 72 -26.60 14.47 -27.64
C GLU A 72 -25.26 13.78 -27.38
N PHE A 73 -25.00 13.40 -26.14
CA PHE A 73 -23.80 12.62 -25.81
C PHE A 73 -24.13 11.51 -24.81
N THR A 74 -23.36 10.42 -24.89
CA THR A 74 -23.40 9.34 -23.90
C THR A 74 -22.30 9.54 -22.89
N SER A 75 -22.64 9.51 -21.60
CA SER A 75 -21.62 9.62 -20.54
C SER A 75 -20.63 8.45 -20.60
N SER A 76 -19.34 8.75 -20.49
CA SER A 76 -18.27 7.74 -20.46
C SER A 76 -18.32 6.87 -19.20
N SER A 77 -18.85 7.42 -18.10
CA SER A 77 -19.03 6.73 -16.82
C SER A 77 -20.44 6.15 -16.71
N GLY A 78 -20.53 4.87 -16.35
CA GLY A 78 -21.78 4.20 -16.01
C GLY A 78 -21.68 3.50 -14.66
N SER A 79 -22.81 3.30 -14.00
CA SER A 79 -22.88 2.67 -12.68
C SER A 79 -24.02 1.65 -12.59
N ASN A 80 -23.94 0.79 -11.57
CA ASN A 80 -25.03 -0.08 -11.17
C ASN A 80 -25.11 -0.11 -9.64
N PRO A 81 -26.19 0.40 -9.01
CA PRO A 81 -27.40 0.96 -9.64
C PRO A 81 -27.14 2.24 -10.48
N PRO A 82 -28.04 2.59 -11.42
CA PRO A 82 -27.91 3.82 -12.22
C PRO A 82 -27.82 5.06 -11.31
N SER A 83 -26.85 5.94 -11.57
CA SER A 83 -26.67 7.16 -10.80
C SER A 83 -27.62 8.30 -11.21
N PHE A 84 -28.32 8.14 -12.33
CA PHE A 84 -29.23 9.13 -12.90
C PHE A 84 -30.51 8.45 -13.40
N HIS A 85 -31.59 9.21 -13.50
CA HIS A 85 -32.88 8.75 -13.98
C HIS A 85 -33.26 9.40 -15.31
N ARG A 86 -34.06 8.68 -16.09
CA ARG A 86 -34.64 9.24 -17.32
C ARG A 86 -35.52 10.45 -16.98
N GLY A 87 -35.29 11.56 -17.68
CA GLY A 87 -35.99 12.83 -17.48
C GLY A 87 -35.33 13.78 -16.48
N GLU A 88 -34.28 13.34 -15.80
CA GLU A 88 -33.52 14.15 -14.83
C GLU A 88 -32.76 15.29 -15.55
N THR A 89 -32.81 16.49 -14.97
CA THR A 89 -32.01 17.63 -15.41
C THR A 89 -30.65 17.59 -14.72
N VAL A 90 -29.58 17.63 -15.50
CA VAL A 90 -28.20 17.57 -15.01
C VAL A 90 -27.40 18.74 -15.56
N THR A 91 -26.43 19.21 -14.78
CA THR A 91 -25.44 20.18 -15.27
C THR A 91 -24.53 19.49 -16.28
N VAL A 92 -24.32 20.12 -17.43
CA VAL A 92 -23.43 19.64 -18.49
C VAL A 92 -22.29 20.64 -18.68
N LEU A 93 -21.06 20.13 -18.68
CA LEU A 93 -19.86 20.87 -19.06
C LEU A 93 -19.46 20.41 -20.45
N TYR A 94 -19.24 21.33 -21.38
CA TYR A 94 -18.82 21.02 -22.74
C TYR A 94 -17.76 22.02 -23.23
N GLN A 95 -16.91 21.58 -24.15
CA GLN A 95 -15.95 22.46 -24.82
C GLN A 95 -16.67 23.25 -25.93
N PRO A 96 -16.59 24.60 -25.96
CA PRO A 96 -17.21 25.40 -27.01
C PRO A 96 -16.74 25.00 -28.42
N ASP A 97 -15.46 24.66 -28.58
CA ASP A 97 -14.84 24.28 -29.85
C ASP A 97 -15.25 22.86 -30.30
N THR A 98 -15.52 21.97 -29.33
CA THR A 98 -15.94 20.58 -29.58
C THR A 98 -17.07 20.18 -28.63
N PRO A 99 -18.33 20.57 -28.92
CA PRO A 99 -19.46 20.34 -28.02
C PRO A 99 -19.77 18.87 -27.72
N GLU A 100 -19.34 17.95 -28.59
CA GLU A 100 -19.47 16.50 -28.41
C GLU A 100 -18.63 15.98 -27.24
N GLN A 101 -17.56 16.69 -26.85
CA GLN A 101 -16.78 16.40 -25.65
C GLN A 101 -17.47 16.99 -24.41
N ALA A 102 -18.69 16.52 -24.14
CA ALA A 102 -19.46 16.91 -22.98
C ALA A 102 -19.30 15.91 -21.83
N ARG A 103 -19.37 16.41 -20.60
CA ARG A 103 -19.33 15.62 -19.37
C ARG A 103 -20.41 16.12 -18.41
N ILE A 104 -20.93 15.21 -17.59
CA ILE A 104 -21.88 15.58 -16.54
C ILE A 104 -21.12 16.27 -15.40
N GLY A 105 -21.63 17.41 -14.96
CA GLY A 105 -21.05 18.25 -13.89
C GLY A 105 -21.22 17.73 -12.48
N SER A 106 -21.41 16.42 -12.31
CA SER A 106 -21.46 15.81 -10.99
C SER A 106 -20.05 15.52 -10.48
N PHE A 107 -19.83 15.70 -9.18
CA PHE A 107 -18.54 15.49 -8.55
C PHE A 107 -17.98 14.09 -8.85
N PHE A 108 -18.80 13.04 -8.75
CA PHE A 108 -18.35 11.67 -8.97
C PHE A 108 -18.07 11.37 -10.46
N SER A 109 -18.77 12.00 -11.41
CA SER A 109 -18.49 11.83 -12.84
C SER A 109 -17.14 12.45 -13.23
N LEU A 110 -16.80 13.60 -12.64
CA LEU A 110 -15.55 14.31 -12.93
C LEU A 110 -14.35 13.75 -12.15
N TRP A 111 -14.55 13.42 -10.87
CA TRP A 111 -13.47 13.11 -9.94
C TRP A 111 -13.44 11.66 -9.47
N GLY A 112 -14.46 10.85 -9.75
CA GLY A 112 -14.55 9.47 -9.24
C GLY A 112 -13.38 8.60 -9.66
N LEU A 113 -13.02 8.61 -10.94
CA LEU A 113 -11.88 7.84 -11.46
C LEU A 113 -10.53 8.27 -10.85
N PRO A 114 -10.11 9.55 -10.90
CA PRO A 114 -8.84 9.95 -10.27
C PRO A 114 -8.83 9.74 -8.76
N MET A 115 -9.96 9.88 -8.07
CA MET A 115 -10.06 9.59 -6.63
C MET A 115 -9.84 8.10 -6.31
N ILE A 116 -10.48 7.19 -7.05
CA ILE A 116 -10.33 5.75 -6.83
C ILE A 116 -8.89 5.31 -7.15
N VAL A 117 -8.38 5.70 -8.32
CA VAL A 117 -7.03 5.33 -8.75
C VAL A 117 -5.98 5.94 -7.81
N GLY A 118 -6.16 7.20 -7.41
CA GLY A 118 -5.28 7.89 -6.48
C GLY A 118 -5.30 7.27 -5.08
N GLY A 119 -6.49 6.96 -4.55
CA GLY A 119 -6.67 6.30 -3.26
C GLY A 119 -6.02 4.92 -3.22
N MET A 120 -6.25 4.10 -4.24
CA MET A 120 -5.58 2.80 -4.37
C MET A 120 -4.06 2.96 -4.52
N GLY A 121 -3.60 3.88 -5.36
CA GLY A 121 -2.17 4.16 -5.54
C GLY A 121 -1.48 4.57 -4.24
N LEU A 122 -2.16 5.35 -3.40
CA LEU A 122 -1.67 5.76 -2.08
C LEU A 122 -1.54 4.56 -1.13
N VAL A 123 -2.55 3.70 -1.04
CA VAL A 123 -2.50 2.49 -0.21
C VAL A 123 -1.36 1.57 -0.63
N PHE A 124 -1.24 1.28 -1.93
CA PHE A 124 -0.18 0.42 -2.46
C PHE A 124 1.22 1.00 -2.21
N SER A 125 1.36 2.32 -2.38
CA SER A 125 2.63 3.02 -2.11
C SER A 125 3.00 2.96 -0.63
N LEU A 126 2.07 3.24 0.28
CA LEU A 126 2.32 3.22 1.72
C LEU A 126 2.71 1.83 2.21
N VAL A 127 2.04 0.78 1.73
CA VAL A 127 2.37 -0.60 2.09
C VAL A 127 3.75 -0.98 1.55
N GLY A 128 4.00 -0.78 0.25
CA GLY A 128 5.28 -1.15 -0.38
C GLY A 128 6.47 -0.41 0.24
N TRP A 129 6.41 0.93 0.26
CA TRP A 129 7.50 1.76 0.78
C TRP A 129 7.61 1.70 2.31
N GLY A 130 6.51 1.53 3.03
CA GLY A 130 6.51 1.36 4.48
C GLY A 130 7.25 0.10 4.91
N ILE A 131 7.01 -1.03 4.24
CA ILE A 131 7.74 -2.27 4.49
C ILE A 131 9.24 -2.07 4.18
N ILE A 132 9.59 -1.50 3.02
CA ILE A 132 10.99 -1.24 2.65
C ILE A 132 11.68 -0.34 3.67
N ALA A 133 11.05 0.77 4.05
CA ALA A 133 11.57 1.71 5.03
C ALA A 133 11.78 1.02 6.38
N SER A 134 10.81 0.22 6.86
CA SER A 134 10.94 -0.51 8.11
C SER A 134 12.13 -1.49 8.12
N GLN A 135 12.38 -2.18 7.00
CA GLN A 135 13.50 -3.10 6.85
C GLN A 135 14.84 -2.36 6.84
N VAL A 136 14.93 -1.24 6.12
CA VAL A 136 16.14 -0.40 6.07
C VAL A 136 16.44 0.19 7.44
N LEU A 137 15.42 0.72 8.13
CA LEU A 137 15.57 1.29 9.47
C LEU A 137 15.97 0.22 10.50
N ARG A 138 15.37 -0.98 10.44
CA ARG A 138 15.76 -2.12 11.29
C ARG A 138 17.21 -2.52 11.04
N LYS A 139 17.64 -2.60 9.78
CA LYS A 139 19.04 -2.93 9.43
C LYS A 139 20.02 -1.88 9.98
N ARG A 140 19.74 -0.59 9.79
CA ARG A 140 20.56 0.51 10.31
C ARG A 140 20.61 0.48 11.84
N ARG A 141 19.47 0.25 12.51
CA ARG A 141 19.39 0.11 13.96
C ARG A 141 20.25 -1.06 14.46
N ASN A 142 20.11 -2.23 13.85
CA ASN A 142 20.86 -3.42 14.24
C ASN A 142 22.37 -3.19 14.04
N GLN A 143 22.79 -2.56 12.94
CA GLN A 143 24.20 -2.18 12.71
C GLN A 143 24.70 -1.18 13.76
N HIS A 144 23.90 -0.17 14.10
CA HIS A 144 24.26 0.81 15.13
C HIS A 144 24.42 0.14 16.50
N LEU A 145 23.52 -0.76 16.88
CA LEU A 145 23.59 -1.52 18.13
C LEU A 145 24.81 -2.45 18.16
N ARG A 146 25.14 -3.13 17.06
CA ARG A 146 26.38 -3.93 16.98
C ARG A 146 27.65 -3.11 17.26
N GLN A 147 27.69 -1.87 16.79
CA GLN A 147 28.88 -1.02 16.89
C GLN A 147 28.95 -0.21 18.20
N HIS A 148 27.82 0.25 18.72
CA HIS A 148 27.76 1.21 19.84
C HIS A 148 26.89 0.74 21.01
N GLY A 149 26.20 -0.39 20.87
CA GLY A 149 25.38 -0.97 21.93
C GLY A 149 26.25 -1.48 23.09
N LEU A 150 25.64 -1.57 24.27
CA LEU A 150 26.28 -2.23 25.41
C LEU A 150 26.19 -3.74 25.17
N PRO A 151 27.31 -4.47 25.04
CA PRO A 151 27.28 -5.92 24.97
C PRO A 151 26.93 -6.48 26.35
N VAL A 152 25.93 -7.35 26.42
CA VAL A 152 25.57 -8.11 27.62
C VAL A 152 25.57 -9.59 27.30
N SER A 153 26.11 -10.39 28.22
CA SER A 153 25.95 -11.86 28.21
C SER A 153 24.52 -12.19 28.67
N ALA A 154 23.72 -12.75 27.77
CA ALA A 154 22.38 -13.23 28.09
C ALA A 154 22.39 -14.77 28.07
N GLU A 155 21.87 -15.39 29.12
CA GLU A 155 21.74 -16.84 29.23
C GLU A 155 20.66 -17.34 28.26
N ILE A 156 20.97 -18.34 27.45
CA ILE A 156 20.01 -18.91 26.51
C ILE A 156 19.00 -19.76 27.28
N THR A 157 17.72 -19.47 27.09
CA THR A 157 16.64 -20.17 27.79
C THR A 157 16.00 -21.24 26.94
N SER A 158 15.82 -21.00 25.64
CA SER A 158 15.18 -21.95 24.74
C SER A 158 15.43 -21.67 23.26
N VAL A 159 15.23 -22.69 22.44
CA VAL A 159 15.21 -22.63 20.98
C VAL A 159 13.92 -23.27 20.51
N ASP A 160 12.99 -22.45 20.03
CA ASP A 160 11.63 -22.91 19.74
C ASP A 160 11.16 -22.48 18.35
N LEU A 161 10.22 -23.25 17.81
CA LEU A 161 9.47 -22.87 16.61
C LEU A 161 8.47 -21.75 16.93
N ASP A 162 8.61 -20.64 16.23
CA ASP A 162 7.64 -19.55 16.27
C ASP A 162 6.44 -19.89 15.37
N THR A 163 5.38 -20.42 15.98
CA THR A 163 4.15 -20.81 15.29
C THR A 163 3.21 -19.64 14.98
N SER A 164 3.53 -18.42 15.45
CA SER A 164 2.69 -17.23 15.24
C SER A 164 2.64 -16.78 13.78
N PHE A 165 3.65 -17.15 12.98
CA PHE A 165 3.68 -16.87 11.55
C PHE A 165 4.33 -18.01 10.76
N LYS A 166 3.91 -18.13 9.49
CA LYS A 166 4.44 -19.11 8.55
C LYS A 166 4.85 -18.43 7.25
N GLN A 167 5.97 -18.86 6.69
CA GLN A 167 6.42 -18.50 5.34
C GLN A 167 6.60 -19.78 4.54
N ASN A 168 5.93 -19.87 3.38
CA ASN A 168 5.93 -21.09 2.55
C ASN A 168 5.61 -22.37 3.35
N GLY A 169 4.63 -22.29 4.27
CA GLY A 169 4.22 -23.41 5.12
C GLY A 169 5.17 -23.75 6.27
N ARG A 170 6.33 -23.08 6.38
CA ARG A 170 7.32 -23.30 7.44
C ARG A 170 7.25 -22.20 8.49
N SER A 171 7.37 -22.59 9.75
CA SER A 171 7.60 -21.68 10.87
C SER A 171 9.11 -21.53 11.10
N PRO A 172 9.62 -20.33 11.42
CA PRO A 172 11.02 -20.17 11.76
C PRO A 172 11.27 -20.54 13.22
N TYR A 173 12.49 -20.95 13.50
CA TYR A 173 13.05 -21.06 14.83
C TYR A 173 13.44 -19.69 15.37
N ARG A 174 13.37 -19.53 16.69
CA ARG A 174 13.92 -18.40 17.43
C ARG A 174 14.71 -18.88 18.64
N ILE A 175 15.82 -18.19 18.90
CA ILE A 175 16.59 -18.34 20.13
C ILE A 175 16.05 -17.31 21.13
N HIS A 176 15.73 -17.76 22.33
CA HIS A 176 15.34 -16.94 23.46
C HIS A 176 16.46 -16.89 24.48
N ALA A 177 16.75 -15.71 25.00
CA ALA A 177 17.77 -15.52 26.03
C ALA A 177 17.28 -14.53 27.08
N GLN A 178 17.76 -14.68 28.31
CA GLN A 178 17.44 -13.81 29.43
C GLN A 178 18.69 -13.13 29.98
N TRP A 179 18.54 -11.89 30.41
CA TRP A 179 19.60 -11.15 31.09
C TRP A 179 19.02 -10.39 32.26
N GLN A 180 19.64 -10.54 33.44
CA GLN A 180 19.32 -9.71 34.59
C GLN A 180 20.26 -8.52 34.63
N ASP A 181 19.69 -7.32 34.55
CA ASP A 181 20.48 -6.08 34.69
C ASP A 181 21.04 -5.99 36.12
N PRO A 182 22.36 -6.01 36.33
CA PRO A 182 22.95 -6.01 37.67
C PRO A 182 22.64 -4.72 38.44
N GLY A 183 22.39 -3.60 37.74
CA GLY A 183 22.07 -2.32 38.37
C GLY A 183 20.63 -2.24 38.84
N SER A 184 19.68 -2.55 37.95
CA SER A 184 18.24 -2.42 38.26
C SER A 184 17.59 -3.70 38.81
N ARG A 185 18.28 -4.85 38.76
CA ARG A 185 17.79 -6.21 39.05
C ARG A 185 16.60 -6.66 38.19
N LYS A 186 16.25 -5.91 37.14
CA LYS A 186 15.18 -6.27 36.19
C LYS A 186 15.67 -7.35 35.24
N VAL A 187 14.80 -8.31 34.96
CA VAL A 187 15.04 -9.36 33.97
C VAL A 187 14.50 -8.90 32.62
N TYR A 188 15.33 -9.03 31.59
CA TYR A 188 14.99 -8.75 30.20
C TYR A 188 15.07 -10.04 29.40
N VAL A 189 14.03 -10.29 28.59
CA VAL A 189 14.00 -11.43 27.67
C VAL A 189 14.21 -10.91 26.25
N PHE A 190 15.11 -11.57 25.55
CA PHE A 190 15.51 -11.27 24.19
C PHE A 190 15.15 -12.44 23.28
N SER A 191 14.84 -12.12 22.02
CA SER A 191 14.54 -13.09 20.99
C SER A 191 15.35 -12.77 19.74
N SER A 192 15.88 -13.80 19.08
CA SER A 192 16.59 -13.62 17.82
C SER A 192 15.69 -13.13 16.69
N ASP A 193 16.32 -12.70 15.59
CA ASP A 193 15.66 -12.64 14.29
C ASP A 193 15.24 -14.08 13.86
N ALA A 194 14.33 -14.19 12.88
CA ALA A 194 13.81 -15.48 12.42
C ALA A 194 14.90 -16.35 11.77
N ILE A 195 15.02 -17.60 12.21
CA ILE A 195 15.99 -18.59 11.70
C ILE A 195 15.20 -19.69 10.97
N TRP A 196 15.52 -19.95 9.71
CA TRP A 196 14.73 -20.83 8.83
C TRP A 196 15.20 -22.29 8.78
N TYR A 197 16.05 -22.67 9.74
CA TYR A 197 16.51 -24.02 10.00
C TYR A 197 16.63 -24.20 11.51
N ASP A 198 16.74 -25.45 11.98
CA ASP A 198 16.90 -25.74 13.40
C ASP A 198 18.31 -25.36 13.87
N PRO A 199 18.49 -24.35 14.74
CA PRO A 199 19.81 -23.93 15.17
C PRO A 199 20.32 -24.71 16.39
N SER A 200 19.56 -25.66 16.93
CA SER A 200 19.85 -26.31 18.22
C SER A 200 21.26 -26.91 18.29
N ASP A 201 21.72 -27.54 17.21
CA ASP A 201 23.06 -28.15 17.12
C ASP A 201 24.20 -27.13 17.11
N TYR A 202 23.91 -25.87 16.78
CA TYR A 202 24.90 -24.78 16.72
C TYR A 202 24.91 -23.91 17.97
N VAL A 203 23.93 -24.09 18.84
CA VAL A 203 23.80 -23.37 20.12
C VAL A 203 24.55 -24.18 21.17
N ALA A 204 25.87 -24.25 21.03
CA ALA A 204 26.77 -24.95 21.97
C ALA A 204 27.25 -24.05 23.12
N ILE A 205 26.64 -22.87 23.28
CA ILE A 205 27.00 -21.83 24.23
C ILE A 205 25.84 -21.61 25.19
N ASP A 206 26.11 -21.55 26.49
CA ASP A 206 25.09 -21.26 27.52
C ASP A 206 24.67 -19.78 27.50
N GLU A 207 25.53 -18.91 26.96
CA GLU A 207 25.31 -17.47 26.87
C GLU A 207 25.49 -16.95 25.45
N ILE A 208 24.64 -15.99 25.06
CA ILE A 208 24.70 -15.27 23.79
C ILE A 208 24.91 -13.77 24.02
N THR A 209 25.73 -13.14 23.18
CA THR A 209 25.93 -11.69 23.24
C THR A 209 24.71 -10.97 22.70
N VAL A 210 24.15 -10.06 23.50
CA VAL A 210 23.08 -9.15 23.09
C VAL A 210 23.56 -7.72 23.20
N TYR A 211 23.49 -6.97 22.11
CA TYR A 211 23.81 -5.55 22.08
C TYR A 211 22.57 -4.73 22.44
N VAL A 212 22.54 -4.16 23.63
CA VAL A 212 21.39 -3.37 24.13
C VAL A 212 21.63 -1.87 24.02
N GLN A 213 20.58 -1.10 23.76
CA GLN A 213 20.66 0.36 23.81
C GLN A 213 20.75 0.84 25.27
N ARG A 214 21.77 1.65 25.59
CA ARG A 214 21.90 2.27 26.92
C ARG A 214 20.63 3.06 27.28
N GLY A 215 20.09 2.81 28.47
CA GLY A 215 18.86 3.43 28.97
C GLY A 215 17.55 2.87 28.37
N ASN A 216 17.61 1.99 27.35
CA ASN A 216 16.43 1.32 26.82
C ASN A 216 16.74 -0.12 26.34
N PRO A 217 16.78 -1.10 27.27
CA PRO A 217 17.10 -2.49 26.94
C PRO A 217 16.10 -3.18 25.99
N SER A 218 14.89 -2.65 25.82
CA SER A 218 13.92 -3.18 24.83
C SER A 218 14.37 -2.98 23.38
N ARG A 219 15.32 -2.07 23.14
CA ARG A 219 15.98 -1.90 21.84
C ARG A 219 17.31 -2.63 21.86
N TYR A 220 17.32 -3.80 21.25
CA TYR A 220 18.48 -4.68 21.26
C TYR A 220 18.74 -5.32 19.89
N HIS A 221 19.91 -5.94 19.78
CA HIS A 221 20.29 -6.81 18.70
C HIS A 221 21.04 -8.02 19.26
N MET A 222 20.48 -9.22 19.12
CA MET A 222 21.12 -10.48 19.50
C MET A 222 22.10 -10.91 18.42
N ASP A 223 23.34 -11.23 18.81
CA ASP A 223 24.36 -11.66 17.88
C ASP A 223 24.18 -13.14 17.51
N THR A 224 23.68 -13.38 16.29
CA THR A 224 23.54 -14.71 15.72
C THR A 224 24.59 -14.99 14.64
N SER A 225 25.71 -14.26 14.62
CA SER A 225 26.74 -14.39 13.59
C SER A 225 27.52 -15.72 13.63
N PHE A 226 27.46 -16.45 14.75
CA PHE A 226 28.04 -17.79 14.88
C PHE A 226 27.26 -18.86 14.12
N LEU A 227 26.00 -18.60 13.78
CA LEU A 227 25.16 -19.53 13.04
C LEU A 227 25.58 -19.62 11.57
N PRO A 228 25.65 -20.82 10.97
CA PRO A 228 25.93 -20.96 9.55
C PRO A 228 24.94 -20.16 8.68
N PRO A 229 25.43 -19.50 7.61
CA PRO A 229 24.54 -18.82 6.68
C PRO A 229 23.67 -19.86 5.97
N MET A 230 22.38 -19.54 5.81
CA MET A 230 21.46 -20.39 5.05
C MET A 230 21.87 -20.39 3.57
N GLY A 231 22.03 -21.58 2.98
CA GLY A 231 22.28 -21.73 1.55
C GLY A 231 21.10 -21.25 0.71
N ASP A 232 21.39 -20.62 -0.43
CA ASP A 232 20.38 -20.33 -1.45
C ASP A 232 20.07 -21.62 -2.22
N THR A 233 18.91 -22.23 -1.98
CA THR A 233 18.29 -23.21 -2.89
C THR A 233 17.26 -22.51 -3.78
#